data_AF-A0A6G2KU09-F1
#
_entry.id   AF-A0A6G2KU09-F1
#
_cell.length_a   1.000
_cell.length_b   1.000
_cell.length_c   1.000
_cell.angle_alpha   90.00
_cell.angle_beta   90.00
_cell.angle_gamma   90.00
#
_symmetry.space_group_name_H-M   'P 1'
#
loop_
_entity.id
_entity.type
_entity.pdbx_description
1 polymer ?
#
loop_
_entity_poly.entity_id
_entity_poly.type
_entity_poly.pdbx_seq_one_letter_code
_entity_poly.pdbx_strand_id
1 'polypeptide(L)'
;MLKRTGTAEDFDAKKLQHSLQQAGCDIEVAEEIAITAPRDSAVSIHDYVTDQLIQRGYPTQAIKYKSYRSGFTSNALRVLKQRYFLHDDTGKPTETPHEMFGRVAVCMAMPILGGIEPPNMIHGFEITPFHTIPYRGKQWKKKGDLDSFSETVQQYHNIMMDRRFMPNSPALMNAGTPLGQLSACFVLHIPDNLPGIMDTVKNTALIFQSGGGVGINYSSLRPEGARVGSTASAASGPISFMRFVDGVSDIIKQGGRRRAANMGILDAHHKDIMKFIMAKHGQALTNFNISVGTDAKFWDDVQNGESDANNILDQIAASAHRSAEPGVIFFDNINKHNVLEKARGEPLRSTNPCWGGEPKVLTKDGPVSFRDLALGPSQVQVVTREEMVHYHTV
;
A
#
# COMPACT_ATOMS: atom_id res chain seq x y z
N MET A 1 -26.54 32.54 24.61
CA MET A 1 -26.24 33.80 23.88
C MET A 1 -24.85 33.73 23.27
N LEU A 2 -24.75 33.61 21.95
CA LEU A 2 -23.94 34.42 21.02
C LEU A 2 -24.34 34.00 19.58
N LYS A 3 -24.82 34.98 18.79
CA LYS A 3 -25.18 34.97 17.34
C LYS A 3 -23.89 35.06 16.49
N ARG A 4 -23.75 34.86 15.16
CA ARG A 4 -24.50 34.48 13.92
C ARG A 4 -23.37 34.11 12.89
N THR A 5 -23.57 33.42 11.76
CA THR A 5 -24.04 33.99 10.46
C THR A 5 -24.21 32.89 9.40
N GLY A 6 -25.32 32.91 8.63
CA GLY A 6 -25.46 32.23 7.33
C GLY A 6 -26.73 31.36 7.20
N THR A 7 -27.52 31.55 6.14
CA THR A 7 -28.94 31.17 5.97
C THR A 7 -29.20 30.11 4.89
N ALA A 8 -30.19 29.23 5.10
CA ALA A 8 -31.23 28.87 4.10
C ALA A 8 -32.38 28.05 4.72
N GLU A 9 -33.55 28.69 4.82
CA GLU A 9 -34.91 28.17 4.59
C GLU A 9 -35.56 27.16 5.57
N ASP A 10 -36.27 27.74 6.55
CA ASP A 10 -37.59 27.38 7.11
C ASP A 10 -37.93 25.91 7.39
N PHE A 11 -37.39 25.40 8.50
CA PHE A 11 -38.07 24.38 9.29
C PHE A 11 -39.12 25.06 10.19
N ASP A 12 -40.37 25.15 9.72
CA ASP A 12 -41.48 25.72 10.50
C ASP A 12 -41.98 24.71 11.54
N ALA A 13 -41.32 24.70 12.70
CA ALA A 13 -41.63 23.82 13.82
C ALA A 13 -43.11 23.87 14.25
N LYS A 14 -43.82 24.98 13.97
CA LYS A 14 -45.26 25.11 14.30
C LYS A 14 -46.15 24.29 13.36
N LYS A 15 -45.78 24.13 12.08
CA LYS A 15 -46.53 23.26 11.15
C LYS A 15 -46.41 21.79 11.53
N LEU A 16 -45.22 21.35 11.92
CA LEU A 16 -44.97 19.97 12.34
C LEU A 16 -45.75 19.61 13.62
N GLN A 17 -45.78 20.52 14.60
CA GLN A 17 -46.54 20.33 15.83
C GLN A 17 -48.06 20.27 15.58
N HIS A 18 -48.58 21.09 14.67
CA HIS A 18 -50.00 21.05 14.30
C HIS A 18 -50.40 19.74 13.61
N SER A 19 -49.56 19.21 12.71
CA SER A 19 -49.80 17.92 12.05
C SER A 19 -49.73 16.73 13.00
N LEU A 20 -48.86 16.77 14.01
CA LEU A 20 -48.73 15.71 15.01
C LEU A 20 -49.89 15.69 16.01
N GLN A 21 -50.42 16.87 16.37
CA GLN A 21 -51.64 16.97 17.19
C GLN A 21 -52.89 16.49 16.44
N GLN A 22 -53.01 16.75 15.14
CA GLN A 22 -54.09 16.19 14.32
C GLN A 22 -54.01 14.66 14.17
N ALA A 23 -52.82 14.08 14.32
CA ALA A 23 -52.60 12.64 14.33
C ALA A 23 -52.79 11.98 15.71
N GLY A 24 -53.17 12.75 16.74
CA GLY A 24 -53.41 12.23 18.09
C GLY A 24 -52.16 11.90 18.91
N CYS A 25 -50.99 12.42 18.51
CA CYS A 25 -49.73 12.22 19.22
C CYS A 25 -49.50 13.34 20.23
N ASP A 26 -49.67 13.07 21.53
CA ASP A 26 -49.25 13.98 22.60
C ASP A 26 -47.74 13.87 22.81
N ILE A 27 -46.99 14.76 22.15
CA ILE A 27 -45.55 14.93 22.33
C ILE A 27 -45.25 16.41 22.57
N GLU A 28 -44.75 16.76 23.75
CA GLU A 28 -44.08 18.04 23.97
C GLU A 28 -42.70 17.99 23.29
N VAL A 29 -42.50 18.85 22.30
CA VAL A 29 -41.22 18.96 21.60
C VAL A 29 -40.24 19.73 22.50
N ALA A 30 -39.44 19.00 23.27
CA ALA A 30 -38.26 19.55 23.92
C ALA A 30 -37.08 19.61 22.94
N GLU A 31 -36.39 20.74 22.96
CA GLU A 31 -35.29 21.14 22.08
C GLU A 31 -34.12 20.13 22.03
N GLU A 32 -33.52 20.02 20.83
CA GLU A 32 -32.17 19.50 20.53
C GLU A 32 -31.63 18.33 21.36
N ILE A 33 -31.68 17.11 20.77
CA ILE A 33 -30.78 16.03 21.20
C ILE A 33 -29.39 16.31 20.62
N ALA A 34 -28.58 17.07 21.36
CA ALA A 34 -27.15 17.12 21.17
C ALA A 34 -26.53 15.78 21.59
N ILE A 35 -26.26 14.88 20.63
CA ILE A 35 -25.42 13.71 20.90
C ILE A 35 -23.96 14.16 20.91
N THR A 36 -23.47 14.57 22.08
CA THR A 36 -22.03 14.70 22.32
C THR A 36 -21.51 13.33 22.74
N ALA A 37 -20.92 12.58 21.82
CA ALA A 37 -20.13 11.40 22.17
C ALA A 37 -18.76 11.87 22.72
N PRO A 38 -18.39 11.53 23.97
CA PRO A 38 -17.03 11.76 24.45
C PRO A 38 -16.00 11.19 23.48
N ARG A 39 -14.83 11.84 23.35
CA ARG A 39 -13.68 11.30 22.60
C ARG A 39 -13.19 9.91 23.06
N ASP A 40 -13.73 9.42 24.18
CA ASP A 40 -13.46 8.10 24.77
C ASP A 40 -14.71 7.21 24.91
N SER A 41 -15.88 7.59 24.38
CA SER A 41 -17.08 6.74 24.49
C SER A 41 -17.10 5.68 23.41
N ALA A 42 -17.04 4.43 23.85
CA ALA A 42 -17.23 3.24 23.04
C ALA A 42 -18.68 3.09 22.56
N VAL A 43 -19.12 3.96 21.65
CA VAL A 43 -20.23 3.60 20.76
C VAL A 43 -19.63 2.64 19.74
N SER A 44 -20.13 1.41 19.66
CA SER A 44 -19.57 0.46 18.70
C SER A 44 -19.85 0.96 17.28
N ILE A 45 -18.89 0.81 16.37
CA ILE A 45 -19.06 1.17 14.94
C ILE A 45 -20.34 0.54 14.36
N HIS A 46 -20.72 -0.64 14.87
CA HIS A 46 -21.96 -1.32 14.55
C HIS A 46 -23.19 -0.52 14.99
N ASP A 47 -23.29 -0.12 16.27
CA ASP A 47 -24.42 0.68 16.76
C ASP A 47 -24.56 1.98 15.97
N TYR A 48 -23.43 2.62 15.64
CA TYR A 48 -23.43 3.82 14.83
C TYR A 48 -23.91 3.57 13.39
N VAL A 49 -23.38 2.56 12.71
CA VAL A 49 -23.80 2.21 11.34
C VAL A 49 -25.26 1.75 11.32
N THR A 50 -25.68 0.93 12.28
CA THR A 50 -27.06 0.49 12.45
C THR A 50 -27.99 1.66 12.70
N ASP A 51 -27.67 2.57 13.63
CA ASP A 51 -28.49 3.75 13.92
C ASP A 51 -28.63 4.65 12.69
N GLN A 52 -27.55 4.83 11.90
CA GLN A 52 -27.61 5.59 10.65
C GLN A 52 -28.48 4.91 9.58
N LEU A 53 -28.48 3.58 9.52
CA LEU A 53 -29.36 2.82 8.63
C LEU A 53 -30.82 2.89 9.10
N ILE A 54 -31.09 2.77 10.41
CA ILE A 54 -32.43 2.92 11.00
C ILE A 54 -32.99 4.32 10.76
N GLN A 55 -32.20 5.38 11.02
CA GLN A 55 -32.60 6.78 10.81
C GLN A 55 -33.00 7.07 9.35
N ARG A 56 -32.51 6.27 8.39
CA ARG A 56 -32.84 6.37 6.96
C ARG A 56 -33.91 5.39 6.49
N GLY A 57 -34.59 4.72 7.42
CA GLY A 57 -35.72 3.83 7.14
C GLY A 57 -35.32 2.41 6.73
N TYR A 58 -34.07 2.00 6.94
CA TYR A 58 -33.63 0.64 6.62
C TYR A 58 -33.88 -0.32 7.79
N PRO A 59 -34.48 -1.50 7.55
CA PRO A 59 -34.75 -2.46 8.60
C PRO A 59 -33.45 -3.15 9.02
N THR A 60 -32.89 -2.76 10.16
CA THR A 60 -31.66 -3.35 10.72
C THR A 60 -31.85 -3.66 12.20
N GLN A 61 -31.09 -4.64 12.72
CA GLN A 61 -31.17 -5.07 14.12
C GLN A 61 -29.93 -4.59 14.90
N ALA A 62 -30.14 -3.84 15.98
CA ALA A 62 -29.06 -3.44 16.87
C ALA A 62 -28.60 -4.63 17.73
N ILE A 63 -27.30 -4.90 17.73
CA ILE A 63 -26.65 -5.93 18.55
C ILE A 63 -25.69 -5.21 19.50
N LYS A 64 -25.79 -5.46 20.81
CA LYS A 64 -24.96 -4.79 21.84
C LYS A 64 -23.53 -5.37 21.88
N TYR A 65 -22.51 -4.51 21.93
CA TYR A 65 -21.10 -4.94 21.94
C TYR A 65 -20.22 -4.30 23.03
N LYS A 66 -19.10 -4.99 23.32
CA LYS A 66 -18.10 -4.64 24.35
C LYS A 66 -17.23 -3.44 23.94
N SER A 67 -17.01 -2.52 24.89
CA SER A 67 -16.09 -1.38 24.74
C SER A 67 -14.63 -1.81 24.67
N TYR A 68 -13.86 -1.31 23.69
CA TYR A 68 -12.42 -1.55 23.59
C TYR A 68 -11.61 -0.47 24.33
N ARG A 69 -10.72 -0.88 25.26
CA ARG A 69 -9.66 -0.01 25.78
C ARG A 69 -8.47 -0.04 24.81
N SER A 70 -7.95 1.12 24.41
CA SER A 70 -6.90 1.24 23.40
C SER A 70 -5.57 0.65 23.87
N GLY A 71 -5.22 -0.56 23.43
CA GLY A 71 -3.94 -1.22 23.71
C GLY A 71 -2.76 -0.73 22.87
N PHE A 72 -2.76 0.52 22.41
CA PHE A 72 -1.68 1.08 21.57
C PHE A 72 -0.59 1.73 22.41
N THR A 73 0.67 1.47 22.06
CA THR A 73 1.82 2.16 22.68
C THR A 73 1.90 3.62 22.23
N SER A 74 2.57 4.47 23.00
CA SER A 74 2.82 5.87 22.63
C SER A 74 3.54 6.01 21.28
N ASN A 75 4.49 5.11 20.99
CA ASN A 75 5.20 5.06 19.72
C ASN A 75 4.26 4.71 18.56
N ALA A 76 3.40 3.72 18.73
CA ALA A 76 2.41 3.36 17.70
C ALA A 76 1.46 4.54 17.43
N LEU A 77 0.97 5.19 18.49
CA LEU A 77 0.11 6.38 18.36
C LEU A 77 0.82 7.54 17.65
N ARG A 78 2.12 7.75 17.90
CA ARG A 78 2.90 8.77 17.19
C ARG A 78 2.99 8.48 15.69
N VAL A 79 3.27 7.22 15.33
CA VAL A 79 3.34 6.78 13.93
C VAL A 79 1.99 6.92 13.23
N LEU A 80 0.91 6.48 13.87
CA LEU A 80 -0.45 6.60 13.36
C LEU A 80 -0.82 8.06 13.09
N LYS A 81 -0.60 8.95 14.07
CA LYS A 81 -0.85 10.39 13.95
C LYS A 81 -0.07 11.01 12.81
N GLN A 82 1.21 10.67 12.66
CA GLN A 82 2.07 11.33 11.68
C GLN A 82 1.84 10.85 10.24
N ARG A 83 1.38 9.61 10.04
CA ARG A 83 1.42 8.98 8.70
C ARG A 83 0.09 8.43 8.21
N TYR A 84 -0.82 8.04 9.10
CA TYR A 84 -1.97 7.22 8.74
C TYR A 84 -3.31 7.91 8.98
N PHE A 85 -3.40 8.76 10.00
CA PHE A 85 -4.60 9.56 10.21
C PHE A 85 -4.83 10.53 9.05
N LEU A 86 -6.09 10.77 8.75
CA LEU A 86 -6.48 11.92 7.95
C LEU A 86 -6.13 13.20 8.71
N HIS A 87 -5.89 14.25 7.93
CA HIS A 87 -5.50 15.55 8.43
C HIS A 87 -6.42 16.59 7.79
N ASP A 88 -6.73 17.64 8.54
CA ASP A 88 -7.41 18.82 8.00
C ASP A 88 -6.45 19.68 7.15
N ASP A 89 -6.97 20.76 6.58
CA ASP A 89 -6.21 21.70 5.74
C ASP A 89 -5.09 22.43 6.51
N THR A 90 -5.12 22.39 7.85
CA THR A 90 -4.06 22.94 8.71
C THR A 90 -2.98 21.91 9.05
N GLY A 91 -3.13 20.67 8.57
CA GLY A 91 -2.20 19.57 8.83
C GLY A 91 -2.36 18.97 10.22
N LYS A 92 -3.51 19.14 10.89
CA LYS A 92 -3.80 18.51 12.18
C LYS A 92 -4.55 17.20 12.00
N PRO A 93 -4.20 16.12 12.73
CA PRO A 93 -4.92 14.86 12.62
C PRO A 93 -6.40 15.00 13.01
N THR A 94 -7.29 14.45 12.17
CA THR A 94 -8.74 14.48 12.35
C THR A 94 -9.33 13.15 12.83
N GLU A 95 -8.49 12.13 13.01
CA GLU A 95 -8.91 10.78 13.39
C GLU A 95 -8.21 10.28 14.67
N THR A 96 -8.88 9.33 15.32
CA THR A 96 -8.35 8.41 16.33
C THR A 96 -8.06 7.04 15.69
N PRO A 97 -7.36 6.11 16.39
CA PRO A 97 -7.19 4.75 15.89
C PRO A 97 -8.52 4.07 15.56
N HIS A 98 -9.54 4.26 16.41
CA HIS A 98 -10.86 3.66 16.21
C HIS A 98 -11.53 4.15 14.91
N GLU A 99 -11.49 5.46 14.66
CA GLU A 99 -12.07 6.08 13.46
C GLU A 99 -11.31 5.67 12.20
N MET A 100 -9.97 5.70 12.24
CA MET A 100 -9.13 5.30 11.12
C MET A 100 -9.40 3.84 10.71
N PHE A 101 -9.43 2.91 11.68
CA PHE A 101 -9.75 1.51 11.38
C PHE A 101 -11.22 1.32 10.97
N GLY A 102 -12.14 2.15 11.46
CA GLY A 102 -13.54 2.15 11.04
C GLY A 102 -13.67 2.50 9.55
N ARG A 103 -13.04 3.60 9.12
CA ARG A 103 -12.97 4.00 7.71
C ARG A 103 -12.41 2.89 6.83
N VAL A 104 -11.28 2.30 7.22
CA VAL A 104 -10.64 1.21 6.46
C VAL A 104 -11.54 -0.01 6.38
N ALA A 105 -12.15 -0.43 7.48
CA ALA A 105 -13.03 -1.59 7.53
C ALA A 105 -14.25 -1.43 6.62
N VAL A 106 -14.88 -0.25 6.63
CA VAL A 106 -16.00 0.10 5.74
C VAL A 106 -15.60 -0.04 4.27
N CYS A 107 -14.49 0.60 3.87
CA CYS A 107 -14.02 0.53 2.49
C CYS A 107 -13.68 -0.90 2.05
N MET A 108 -13.09 -1.71 2.94
CA MET A 108 -12.76 -3.10 2.64
C MET A 108 -14.00 -4.02 2.55
N ALA A 109 -15.09 -3.69 3.24
CA ALA A 109 -16.34 -4.45 3.20
C ALA A 109 -17.25 -4.09 2.02
N MET A 110 -17.02 -2.96 1.34
CA MET A 110 -17.81 -2.50 0.18
C MET A 110 -18.06 -3.56 -0.91
N PRO A 111 -17.11 -4.46 -1.26
CA PRO A 111 -17.35 -5.49 -2.26
C PRO A 111 -18.54 -6.41 -1.95
N ILE A 112 -18.94 -6.58 -0.68
CA ILE A 112 -20.14 -7.34 -0.28
C ILE A 112 -21.40 -6.77 -0.93
N LEU A 113 -21.40 -5.46 -1.16
CA LEU A 113 -22.51 -4.73 -1.77
C LEU A 113 -22.47 -4.79 -3.30
N GLY A 114 -21.64 -5.65 -3.89
CA GLY A 114 -21.49 -5.80 -5.34
C GLY A 114 -20.82 -4.62 -6.02
N GLY A 115 -19.96 -3.89 -5.30
CA GLY A 115 -19.25 -2.71 -5.82
C GLY A 115 -20.16 -1.51 -6.06
N ILE A 116 -21.39 -1.50 -5.52
CA ILE A 116 -22.20 -0.29 -5.45
C ILE A 116 -21.53 0.61 -4.42
N GLU A 117 -20.81 1.63 -4.91
CA GLU A 117 -20.40 2.76 -4.07
C GLU A 117 -21.66 3.41 -3.50
N PRO A 118 -21.79 3.53 -2.18
CA PRO A 118 -22.84 4.36 -1.61
C PRO A 118 -22.64 5.79 -2.14
N PRO A 119 -23.68 6.41 -2.73
CA PRO A 119 -23.53 7.71 -3.35
C PRO A 119 -22.91 8.71 -2.33
N ASN A 120 -21.93 9.49 -2.78
CA ASN A 120 -21.23 10.54 -2.03
C ASN A 120 -20.35 10.09 -0.84
N MET A 121 -19.78 8.88 -0.85
CA MET A 121 -18.71 8.56 0.13
C MET A 121 -17.39 9.28 -0.13
N ILE A 122 -17.10 9.71 -1.38
CA ILE A 122 -15.78 10.21 -1.78
C ILE A 122 -15.92 11.31 -2.86
N HIS A 123 -16.43 12.49 -2.52
CA HIS A 123 -16.18 13.68 -3.36
C HIS A 123 -16.15 14.96 -2.53
N GLY A 124 -14.98 15.61 -2.52
CA GLY A 124 -14.75 16.92 -1.91
C GLY A 124 -14.22 16.82 -0.49
N PHE A 125 -13.37 17.77 -0.11
CA PHE A 125 -12.56 17.84 1.10
C PHE A 125 -13.33 18.00 2.44
N GLU A 126 -14.60 17.58 2.49
CA GLU A 126 -15.33 17.41 3.73
C GLU A 126 -15.53 15.90 3.92
N ILE A 127 -14.98 15.34 4.99
CA ILE A 127 -15.52 14.08 5.52
C ILE A 127 -16.94 14.44 5.91
N THR A 128 -17.93 14.13 5.07
CA THR A 128 -19.33 14.25 5.45
C THR A 128 -19.45 13.47 6.75
N PRO A 129 -19.79 14.11 7.88
CA PRO A 129 -20.26 13.35 9.04
C PRO A 129 -21.35 12.43 8.48
N PHE A 130 -21.39 11.14 8.86
CA PHE A 130 -22.13 10.07 8.16
C PHE A 130 -23.63 10.35 7.85
N HIS A 131 -24.15 11.47 8.30
CA HIS A 131 -25.52 11.92 8.43
C HIS A 131 -26.21 12.43 7.15
N THR A 132 -25.58 12.62 5.97
CA THR A 132 -26.33 13.07 4.76
C THR A 132 -25.98 12.35 3.43
N ILE A 133 -26.78 11.35 3.01
CA ILE A 133 -26.68 10.68 1.68
C ILE A 133 -28.05 10.65 0.97
N PRO A 134 -28.23 11.30 -0.19
CA PRO A 134 -29.36 11.07 -1.11
C PRO A 134 -28.98 10.11 -2.27
N TYR A 135 -29.95 9.30 -2.70
CA TYR A 135 -29.81 8.16 -3.61
C TYR A 135 -30.17 8.48 -5.07
N ARG A 136 -29.38 7.97 -6.04
CA ARG A 136 -29.87 7.66 -7.39
C ARG A 136 -29.31 6.32 -7.88
N GLY A 137 -30.16 5.29 -7.82
CA GLY A 137 -30.22 4.25 -8.86
C GLY A 137 -29.35 3.00 -8.69
N LYS A 138 -29.70 2.12 -7.73
CA LYS A 138 -29.76 0.64 -7.83
C LYS A 138 -30.22 0.10 -6.47
N GLN A 139 -31.40 -0.53 -6.42
CA GLN A 139 -31.99 -1.03 -5.18
C GLN A 139 -31.13 -2.16 -4.59
N TRP A 140 -30.81 -2.05 -3.31
CA TRP A 140 -30.24 -3.12 -2.47
C TRP A 140 -31.05 -4.40 -2.67
N LYS A 141 -30.39 -5.51 -3.04
CA LYS A 141 -31.10 -6.68 -3.55
C LYS A 141 -31.84 -7.43 -2.44
N LYS A 142 -31.31 -7.50 -1.20
CA LYS A 142 -31.99 -8.13 -0.04
C LYS A 142 -31.54 -7.53 1.30
N LYS A 143 -32.42 -7.56 2.32
CA LYS A 143 -32.14 -7.17 3.71
C LYS A 143 -30.87 -7.84 4.29
N GLY A 144 -30.63 -9.11 3.94
CA GLY A 144 -29.46 -9.86 4.42
C GLY A 144 -28.10 -9.34 3.95
N ASP A 145 -28.05 -8.54 2.86
CA ASP A 145 -26.79 -7.99 2.36
C ASP A 145 -26.26 -6.87 3.29
N LEU A 146 -27.17 -6.12 3.95
CA LEU A 146 -26.83 -5.05 4.89
C LEU A 146 -26.38 -5.61 6.25
N ASP A 147 -27.05 -6.64 6.75
CA ASP A 147 -26.67 -7.31 7.99
C ASP A 147 -25.26 -7.94 7.83
N SER A 148 -25.02 -8.63 6.71
CA SER A 148 -23.70 -9.20 6.36
C SER A 148 -22.59 -8.15 6.21
N PHE A 149 -22.90 -7.00 5.60
CA PHE A 149 -21.97 -5.88 5.49
C PHE A 149 -21.60 -5.33 6.87
N SER A 150 -22.58 -5.06 7.74
CA SER A 150 -22.35 -4.55 9.09
C SER A 150 -21.50 -5.50 9.93
N GLU A 151 -21.83 -6.80 9.92
CA GLU A 151 -21.07 -7.84 10.60
C GLU A 151 -19.61 -7.88 10.10
N THR A 152 -19.40 -7.79 8.79
CA THR A 152 -18.05 -7.82 8.21
C THR A 152 -17.23 -6.59 8.58
N VAL A 153 -17.82 -5.38 8.52
CA VAL A 153 -17.15 -4.15 8.95
C VAL A 153 -16.66 -4.28 10.39
N GLN A 154 -17.50 -4.81 11.27
CA GLN A 154 -17.13 -5.00 12.67
C GLN A 154 -16.02 -6.04 12.84
N GLN A 155 -16.08 -7.15 12.12
CA GLN A 155 -15.01 -8.16 12.15
C GLN A 155 -13.67 -7.58 11.70
N TYR A 156 -13.65 -6.86 10.57
CA TYR A 156 -12.46 -6.19 10.06
C TYR A 156 -11.91 -5.13 11.02
N HIS A 157 -12.80 -4.32 11.61
CA HIS A 157 -12.44 -3.34 12.61
C HIS A 157 -11.78 -3.99 13.84
N ASN A 158 -12.41 -5.02 14.40
CA ASN A 158 -11.94 -5.71 15.59
C ASN A 158 -10.56 -6.36 15.37
N ILE A 159 -10.35 -7.08 14.26
CA ILE A 159 -9.05 -7.71 13.98
C ILE A 159 -7.92 -6.69 13.79
N MET A 160 -8.24 -5.49 13.29
CA MET A 160 -7.28 -4.38 13.16
C MET A 160 -7.00 -3.71 14.50
N MET A 161 -8.04 -3.45 15.31
CA MET A 161 -7.89 -2.91 16.67
C MET A 161 -7.06 -3.84 17.58
N ASP A 162 -7.26 -5.15 17.43
CA ASP A 162 -6.51 -6.20 18.13
C ASP A 162 -5.12 -6.43 17.55
N ARG A 163 -4.79 -5.81 16.41
CA ARG A 163 -3.54 -6.00 15.66
C ARG A 163 -3.28 -7.47 15.27
N ARG A 164 -4.35 -8.26 15.15
CA ARG A 164 -4.30 -9.63 14.62
C ARG A 164 -4.13 -9.64 13.12
N PHE A 165 -4.60 -8.60 12.46
CA PHE A 165 -4.39 -8.35 11.04
C PHE A 165 -4.22 -6.85 10.82
N MET A 166 -3.36 -6.47 9.88
CA MET A 166 -3.18 -5.08 9.46
C MET A 166 -2.99 -5.06 7.94
N PRO A 167 -3.81 -4.31 7.19
CA PRO A 167 -3.55 -4.16 5.77
C PRO A 167 -2.28 -3.31 5.56
N ASN A 168 -1.76 -3.35 4.34
CA ASN A 168 -0.60 -2.56 3.94
C ASN A 168 -0.86 -1.03 4.11
N SER A 169 0.22 -0.25 4.14
CA SER A 169 0.12 1.17 4.44
C SER A 169 -0.78 2.00 3.50
N PRO A 170 -0.77 1.81 2.16
CA PRO A 170 -1.68 2.53 1.28
C PRO A 170 -3.16 2.29 1.60
N ALA A 171 -3.56 1.07 1.99
CA ALA A 171 -4.93 0.82 2.41
C ALA A 171 -5.32 1.65 3.64
N LEU A 172 -4.44 1.73 4.66
CA LEU A 172 -4.68 2.56 5.85
C LEU A 172 -4.74 4.06 5.52
N MET A 173 -3.82 4.52 4.68
CA MET A 173 -3.65 5.94 4.32
C MET A 173 -4.74 6.45 3.37
N ASN A 174 -5.18 5.62 2.42
CA ASN A 174 -5.94 6.07 1.26
C ASN A 174 -7.38 5.54 1.20
N ALA A 175 -7.77 4.55 2.01
CA ALA A 175 -9.16 4.09 2.06
C ALA A 175 -10.11 5.26 2.36
N GLY A 176 -11.12 5.47 1.53
CA GLY A 176 -12.07 6.58 1.67
C GLY A 176 -11.52 7.95 1.27
N THR A 177 -10.32 8.02 0.68
CA THR A 177 -9.75 9.28 0.16
C THR A 177 -9.88 9.35 -1.37
N PRO A 178 -9.83 10.55 -1.99
CA PRO A 178 -9.88 10.70 -3.45
C PRO A 178 -8.77 9.96 -4.21
N LEU A 179 -7.61 9.71 -3.58
CA LEU A 179 -6.54 8.93 -4.22
C LEU A 179 -6.94 7.46 -4.42
N GLY A 180 -7.75 6.89 -3.52
CA GLY A 180 -8.42 5.59 -3.69
C GLY A 180 -7.53 4.35 -3.88
N GLN A 181 -6.20 4.46 -3.89
CA GLN A 181 -5.31 3.34 -4.17
C GLN A 181 -4.86 2.62 -2.91
N LEU A 182 -5.24 1.35 -2.77
CA LEU A 182 -5.04 0.56 -1.55
C LEU A 182 -3.86 -0.43 -1.63
N SER A 183 -3.31 -0.68 -2.82
CA SER A 183 -2.20 -1.59 -3.09
C SER A 183 -0.85 -0.92 -2.89
N ALA A 184 0.13 -1.69 -2.41
CA ALA A 184 1.49 -1.21 -2.17
C ALA A 184 2.50 -1.65 -3.23
N CYS A 185 2.19 -2.70 -3.99
CA CYS A 185 3.17 -3.40 -4.81
C CYS A 185 2.73 -3.37 -6.27
N PHE A 186 3.58 -2.80 -7.12
CA PHE A 186 3.36 -2.71 -8.55
C PHE A 186 4.58 -3.18 -9.31
N VAL A 187 4.34 -3.69 -10.50
CA VAL A 187 5.36 -4.03 -11.48
C VAL A 187 4.96 -3.40 -12.80
N LEU A 188 5.91 -2.76 -13.47
CA LEU A 188 5.72 -2.19 -14.81
C LEU A 188 6.72 -2.79 -15.79
N HIS A 189 6.29 -2.91 -17.05
CA HIS A 189 7.16 -3.22 -18.17
C HIS A 189 7.71 -1.92 -18.76
N ILE A 190 8.99 -1.91 -19.14
CA ILE A 190 9.62 -0.78 -19.82
C ILE A 190 10.06 -1.20 -21.23
N PRO A 191 9.38 -0.74 -22.29
CA PRO A 191 9.72 -1.14 -23.65
C PRO A 191 10.92 -0.33 -24.18
N ASP A 192 11.65 -0.88 -25.15
CA ASP A 192 12.85 -0.25 -25.74
C ASP A 192 12.53 0.80 -26.82
N ASN A 193 11.73 1.79 -26.46
CA ASN A 193 11.46 2.97 -27.28
C ASN A 193 11.13 4.18 -26.39
N LEU A 194 11.50 5.38 -26.84
CA LEU A 194 11.37 6.59 -26.01
C LEU A 194 9.93 6.88 -25.57
N PRO A 195 8.89 6.80 -26.42
CA PRO A 195 7.51 7.01 -25.98
C PRO A 195 7.10 6.06 -24.85
N GLY A 196 7.36 4.76 -24.99
CA GLY A 196 7.01 3.78 -23.99
C GLY A 196 7.84 3.87 -22.70
N ILE A 197 9.11 4.30 -22.81
CA ILE A 197 9.92 4.66 -21.62
C ILE A 197 9.24 5.81 -20.87
N MET A 198 8.86 6.89 -21.57
CA MET A 198 8.21 8.04 -20.94
C MET A 198 6.85 7.70 -20.34
N ASP A 199 6.06 6.84 -20.99
CA ASP A 199 4.81 6.32 -20.43
C ASP A 199 5.05 5.51 -19.15
N THR A 200 6.10 4.69 -19.13
CA THR A 200 6.48 3.92 -17.93
C THR A 200 6.89 4.84 -16.78
N VAL A 201 7.68 5.88 -17.06
CA VAL A 201 8.09 6.89 -16.06
C VAL A 201 6.87 7.65 -15.53
N LYS A 202 5.94 8.06 -16.42
CA LYS A 202 4.69 8.70 -16.03
C LYS A 202 3.86 7.81 -15.10
N ASN A 203 3.66 6.55 -15.47
CA ASN A 203 2.90 5.59 -14.66
C ASN A 203 3.57 5.35 -13.30
N THR A 204 4.90 5.25 -13.30
CA THR A 204 5.71 5.14 -12.06
C THR A 204 5.48 6.34 -11.14
N ALA A 205 5.48 7.56 -11.68
CA ALA A 205 5.20 8.78 -10.92
C ALA A 205 3.80 8.80 -10.29
N LEU A 206 2.76 8.39 -11.04
CA LEU A 206 1.39 8.30 -10.53
C LEU A 206 1.25 7.26 -9.41
N ILE A 207 1.95 6.13 -9.52
CA ILE A 207 1.97 5.11 -8.46
C ILE A 207 2.66 5.66 -7.19
N PHE A 208 3.74 6.42 -7.33
CA PHE A 208 4.41 7.05 -6.18
C PHE A 208 3.56 8.12 -5.51
N GLN A 209 2.84 8.92 -6.29
CA GLN A 209 1.90 9.91 -5.76
C GLN A 209 0.88 9.27 -4.81
N SER A 210 0.45 8.04 -5.11
CA SER A 210 -0.51 7.29 -4.29
C SER A 210 0.13 6.40 -3.21
N GLY A 211 1.46 6.42 -3.07
CA GLY A 211 2.20 5.70 -2.01
C GLY A 211 2.53 4.24 -2.32
N GLY A 212 2.37 3.82 -3.59
CA GLY A 212 2.80 2.51 -4.08
C GLY A 212 4.32 2.44 -4.31
N GLY A 213 4.86 1.22 -4.34
CA GLY A 213 6.23 0.93 -4.76
C GLY A 213 6.24 0.18 -6.09
N VAL A 214 7.22 0.46 -6.94
CA VAL A 214 7.26 -0.01 -8.33
C VAL A 214 8.50 -0.86 -8.57
N GLY A 215 8.31 -1.99 -9.24
CA GLY A 215 9.40 -2.81 -9.75
C GLY A 215 9.46 -2.82 -11.26
N ILE A 216 10.65 -2.63 -11.81
CA ILE A 216 10.89 -2.62 -13.25
C ILE A 216 12.12 -3.47 -13.55
N ASN A 217 11.98 -4.37 -14.52
CA ASN A 217 13.13 -5.03 -15.13
C ASN A 217 13.52 -4.26 -16.40
N TYR A 218 14.74 -3.72 -16.38
CA TYR A 218 15.26 -2.83 -17.42
C TYR A 218 15.97 -3.59 -18.55
N SER A 219 15.98 -4.93 -18.52
CA SER A 219 16.71 -5.76 -19.50
C SER A 219 16.13 -5.72 -20.90
N SER A 220 14.90 -5.21 -21.07
CA SER A 220 14.34 -4.95 -22.39
C SER A 220 15.02 -3.78 -23.09
N LEU A 221 15.58 -2.83 -22.34
CA LEU A 221 16.29 -1.69 -22.92
C LEU A 221 17.60 -2.13 -23.54
N ARG A 222 17.91 -1.60 -24.72
CA ARG A 222 19.19 -1.89 -25.38
C ARG A 222 20.38 -1.38 -24.56
N PRO A 223 21.55 -2.03 -24.67
CA PRO A 223 22.72 -1.63 -23.90
C PRO A 223 23.26 -0.26 -24.33
N GLU A 224 24.01 0.36 -23.43
CA GLU A 224 24.73 1.60 -23.70
C GLU A 224 25.63 1.44 -24.93
N GLY A 225 25.66 2.44 -25.80
CA GLY A 225 26.42 2.39 -27.05
C GLY A 225 25.72 1.67 -28.21
N ALA A 226 24.60 0.97 -27.97
CA ALA A 226 23.83 0.36 -29.05
C ALA A 226 23.29 1.41 -30.02
N ARG A 227 23.23 1.08 -31.31
CA ARG A 227 22.78 2.02 -32.36
C ARG A 227 21.29 2.36 -32.20
N VAL A 228 20.96 3.64 -32.27
CA VAL A 228 19.59 4.13 -32.35
C VAL A 228 19.29 4.47 -33.82
N GLY A 229 18.38 3.72 -34.44
CA GLY A 229 18.11 3.82 -35.88
C GLY A 229 17.55 5.17 -36.32
N SER A 230 16.74 5.81 -35.47
CA SER A 230 16.04 7.07 -35.80
C SER A 230 16.93 8.31 -35.71
N THR A 231 17.91 8.33 -34.81
CA THR A 231 18.79 9.49 -34.55
C THR A 231 20.24 9.27 -34.97
N ALA A 232 20.58 8.05 -35.43
CA ALA A 232 21.94 7.59 -35.70
C ALA A 232 22.92 7.78 -34.51
N SER A 233 22.40 7.96 -33.29
CA SER A 233 23.19 8.15 -32.07
C SER A 233 23.39 6.85 -31.30
N ALA A 234 24.32 6.88 -30.35
CA ALA A 234 24.49 5.83 -29.35
C ALA A 234 23.37 5.88 -28.30
N ALA A 235 22.90 4.71 -27.86
CA ALA A 235 21.93 4.59 -26.78
C ALA A 235 22.59 4.87 -25.42
N SER A 236 21.83 5.45 -24.50
CA SER A 236 22.29 5.78 -23.13
C SER A 236 22.33 4.58 -22.18
N GLY A 237 21.74 3.44 -22.55
CA GLY A 237 21.66 2.23 -21.74
C GLY A 237 20.66 2.30 -20.57
N PRO A 238 20.39 1.16 -19.91
CA PRO A 238 19.36 1.05 -18.88
C PRO A 238 19.64 1.88 -17.63
N ILE A 239 20.90 1.94 -17.17
CA ILE A 239 21.29 2.67 -15.94
C ILE A 239 20.99 4.17 -16.06
N SER A 240 21.12 4.75 -17.25
CA SER A 240 20.80 6.17 -17.48
C SER A 240 19.30 6.46 -17.27
N PHE A 241 18.42 5.58 -17.75
CA PHE A 241 16.98 5.70 -17.53
C PHE A 241 16.59 5.39 -16.08
N MET A 242 17.30 4.49 -15.39
CA MET A 242 17.12 4.30 -13.96
C MET A 242 17.43 5.57 -13.16
N ARG A 243 18.50 6.30 -13.52
CA ARG A 243 18.82 7.62 -12.90
C ARG A 243 17.72 8.65 -13.15
N PHE A 244 17.08 8.62 -14.31
CA PHE A 244 15.93 9.49 -14.59
C PHE A 244 14.74 9.16 -13.67
N VAL A 245 14.41 7.86 -13.50
CA VAL A 245 13.36 7.42 -12.57
C VAL A 245 13.72 7.77 -11.11
N ASP A 246 14.99 7.65 -10.73
CA ASP A 246 15.47 8.03 -9.38
C ASP A 246 15.26 9.52 -9.11
N GLY A 247 15.61 10.39 -10.08
CA GLY A 247 15.36 11.83 -9.99
C GLY A 247 13.87 12.19 -9.87
N VAL A 248 13.01 11.54 -10.65
CA VAL A 248 11.55 11.68 -10.53
C VAL A 248 11.06 11.24 -9.15
N SER A 249 11.61 10.14 -8.63
CA SER A 249 11.28 9.60 -7.31
C SER A 249 11.62 10.59 -6.18
N ASP A 250 12.77 11.26 -6.28
CA ASP A 250 13.21 12.27 -5.30
C ASP A 250 12.32 13.52 -5.28
N ILE A 251 11.82 13.95 -6.44
CA ILE A 251 10.92 15.10 -6.53
C ILE A 251 9.56 14.76 -5.89
N ILE A 252 9.00 13.59 -6.18
CA ILE A 252 7.69 13.17 -5.66
C ILE A 252 7.73 12.94 -4.14
N LYS A 253 8.86 12.48 -3.61
CA LYS A 253 9.10 12.31 -2.17
C LYS A 253 8.81 13.59 -1.37
N GLN A 254 9.00 14.78 -1.95
CA GLN A 254 8.80 16.05 -1.26
C GLN A 254 7.31 16.41 -1.06
N GLY A 255 6.39 15.80 -1.82
CA GLY A 255 4.94 16.07 -1.74
C GLY A 255 4.09 14.96 -1.13
N GLY A 256 4.62 13.75 -0.96
CA GLY A 256 3.86 12.57 -0.51
C GLY A 256 4.05 12.20 0.97
N ARG A 257 3.07 11.49 1.57
CA ARG A 257 3.16 10.92 2.92
C ARG A 257 4.23 9.81 3.06
N ARG A 258 4.71 9.27 1.95
CA ARG A 258 5.67 8.15 1.88
C ARG A 258 6.73 8.42 0.82
N ARG A 259 7.97 7.98 1.10
CA ARG A 259 9.06 7.97 0.12
C ARG A 259 8.75 6.98 -1.02
N ALA A 260 9.03 7.38 -2.26
CA ALA A 260 9.02 6.49 -3.41
C ALA A 260 10.00 5.32 -3.22
N ALA A 261 9.62 4.13 -3.66
CA ALA A 261 10.45 2.93 -3.56
C ALA A 261 10.45 2.22 -4.91
N ASN A 262 11.64 1.97 -5.44
CA ASN A 262 11.85 1.29 -6.70
C ASN A 262 12.57 -0.05 -6.49
N MET A 263 12.19 -1.08 -7.25
CA MET A 263 13.02 -2.24 -7.56
C MET A 263 13.52 -2.09 -8.99
N GLY A 264 14.84 -2.07 -9.17
CA GLY A 264 15.49 -2.12 -10.48
C GLY A 264 16.10 -3.49 -10.69
N ILE A 265 15.73 -4.14 -11.79
CA ILE A 265 16.27 -5.46 -12.13
C ILE A 265 16.98 -5.38 -13.47
N LEU A 266 18.14 -6.01 -13.55
CA LEU A 266 18.83 -6.25 -14.82
C LEU A 266 19.30 -7.71 -14.86
N ASP A 267 19.11 -8.37 -16.00
CA ASP A 267 19.44 -9.79 -16.16
C ASP A 267 20.94 -10.00 -16.23
N ALA A 268 21.40 -11.12 -15.67
CA ALA A 268 22.81 -11.49 -15.64
C ALA A 268 23.46 -11.50 -17.04
N HIS A 269 22.68 -11.86 -18.07
CA HIS A 269 23.15 -11.94 -19.46
C HIS A 269 23.15 -10.58 -20.19
N HIS A 270 22.71 -9.49 -19.55
CA HIS A 270 22.67 -8.17 -20.17
C HIS A 270 24.08 -7.57 -20.30
N LYS A 271 24.40 -6.93 -21.44
CA LYS A 271 25.77 -6.42 -21.70
C LYS A 271 26.24 -5.33 -20.73
N ASP A 272 25.32 -4.60 -20.11
CA ASP A 272 25.62 -3.60 -19.07
C ASP A 272 25.59 -4.15 -17.63
N ILE A 273 25.52 -5.48 -17.43
CA ILE A 273 25.40 -6.08 -16.09
C ILE A 273 26.51 -5.65 -15.13
N MET A 274 27.75 -5.58 -15.62
CA MET A 274 28.89 -5.14 -14.82
C MET A 274 28.75 -3.69 -14.34
N LYS A 275 28.23 -2.80 -15.19
CA LYS A 275 27.94 -1.42 -14.79
C LYS A 275 26.79 -1.36 -13.78
N PHE A 276 25.79 -2.21 -13.95
CA PHE A 276 24.62 -2.29 -13.07
C PHE A 276 25.00 -2.77 -11.65
N ILE A 277 25.81 -3.82 -11.53
CA ILE A 277 26.31 -4.33 -10.23
C ILE A 277 27.02 -3.23 -9.43
N MET A 278 27.74 -2.34 -10.12
CA MET A 278 28.49 -1.24 -9.51
C MET A 278 27.68 0.06 -9.43
N ALA A 279 26.44 0.11 -9.93
CA ALA A 279 25.71 1.35 -10.15
C ALA A 279 25.38 2.14 -8.88
N LYS A 280 25.35 1.46 -7.71
CA LYS A 280 25.13 2.06 -6.39
C LYS A 280 26.42 2.32 -5.60
N HIS A 281 27.60 2.13 -6.20
CA HIS A 281 28.86 2.50 -5.56
C HIS A 281 28.97 4.04 -5.54
N GLY A 282 28.53 4.65 -4.43
CA GLY A 282 28.47 6.10 -4.24
C GLY A 282 27.07 6.58 -3.86
N GLN A 283 26.74 7.85 -4.16
CA GLN A 283 25.41 8.43 -3.94
C GLN A 283 24.59 8.45 -5.23
N ALA A 284 24.24 7.27 -5.74
CA ALA A 284 23.40 7.13 -6.94
C ALA A 284 22.30 6.08 -6.70
N LEU A 285 21.16 6.23 -7.39
CA LEU A 285 20.03 5.30 -7.32
C LEU A 285 19.54 5.11 -5.88
N THR A 286 19.40 6.21 -5.13
CA THR A 286 19.13 6.16 -3.69
C THR A 286 17.69 5.80 -3.35
N ASN A 287 16.77 5.84 -4.33
CA ASN A 287 15.39 5.39 -4.21
C ASN A 287 15.16 3.99 -4.81
N PHE A 288 16.23 3.29 -5.19
CA PHE A 288 16.18 1.94 -5.73
C PHE A 288 16.76 0.94 -4.73
N ASN A 289 16.11 -0.22 -4.62
CA ASN A 289 16.81 -1.48 -4.44
C ASN A 289 17.17 -2.02 -5.83
N ILE A 290 18.31 -2.68 -5.97
CA ILE A 290 18.70 -3.29 -7.25
C ILE A 290 18.92 -4.79 -7.09
N SER A 291 18.59 -5.57 -8.11
CA SER A 291 18.83 -7.01 -8.09
C SER A 291 19.18 -7.54 -9.47
N VAL A 292 20.10 -8.51 -9.50
CA VAL A 292 20.45 -9.24 -10.72
C VAL A 292 19.43 -10.35 -10.95
N GLY A 293 18.80 -10.33 -12.13
CA GLY A 293 17.91 -11.39 -12.59
C GLY A 293 18.71 -12.58 -13.11
N THR A 294 18.53 -13.74 -12.51
CA THR A 294 19.20 -14.99 -12.89
C THR A 294 18.18 -16.01 -13.40
N ASP A 295 18.64 -16.93 -14.23
CA ASP A 295 17.91 -18.09 -14.73
C ASP A 295 18.75 -19.36 -14.53
N ALA A 296 18.17 -20.52 -14.87
CA ALA A 296 18.85 -21.81 -14.73
C ALA A 296 20.18 -21.84 -15.50
N LYS A 297 20.22 -21.24 -16.70
CA LYS A 297 21.42 -21.19 -17.53
C LYS A 297 22.57 -20.48 -16.82
N PHE A 298 22.31 -19.33 -16.18
CA PHE A 298 23.34 -18.61 -15.43
C PHE A 298 23.98 -19.50 -14.35
N TRP A 299 23.17 -20.26 -13.62
CA TRP A 299 23.67 -21.15 -12.56
C TRP A 299 24.39 -22.38 -13.10
N ASP A 300 23.94 -22.94 -14.23
CA ASP A 300 24.65 -24.01 -14.93
C ASP A 300 26.04 -23.53 -15.40
N ASP A 301 26.13 -22.32 -15.97
CA ASP A 301 27.39 -21.72 -16.41
C ASP A 301 28.36 -21.53 -15.22
N VAL A 302 27.87 -21.03 -14.07
CA VAL A 302 28.66 -20.92 -12.83
C VAL A 302 29.21 -22.28 -12.40
N GLN A 303 28.36 -23.31 -12.34
CA GLN A 303 28.76 -24.65 -11.91
C GLN A 303 29.79 -25.30 -12.85
N ASN A 304 29.66 -25.05 -14.15
CA ASN A 304 30.59 -25.56 -15.17
C ASN A 304 31.92 -24.79 -15.22
N GLY A 305 32.09 -23.75 -14.41
CA GLY A 305 33.33 -23.00 -14.35
C GLY A 305 33.47 -21.91 -15.42
N GLU A 306 32.38 -21.51 -16.08
CA GLU A 306 32.41 -20.46 -17.11
C GLU A 306 32.92 -19.14 -16.53
N SER A 307 33.97 -18.57 -17.15
CA SER A 307 34.69 -17.42 -16.60
C SER A 307 33.80 -16.19 -16.42
N ASP A 308 32.91 -15.94 -17.37
CA ASP A 308 32.06 -14.75 -17.37
C ASP A 308 30.98 -14.83 -16.29
N ALA A 309 30.32 -15.99 -16.15
CA ALA A 309 29.30 -16.21 -15.13
C ALA A 309 29.89 -16.18 -13.71
N ASN A 310 31.05 -16.80 -13.52
CA ASN A 310 31.78 -16.75 -12.25
C ASN A 310 32.23 -15.33 -11.90
N ASN A 311 32.77 -14.59 -12.87
CA ASN A 311 33.13 -13.19 -12.64
C ASN A 311 31.91 -12.34 -12.27
N ILE A 312 30.75 -12.52 -12.93
CA ILE A 312 29.52 -11.83 -12.56
C ILE A 312 29.12 -12.17 -11.11
N LEU A 313 29.15 -13.46 -10.73
CA LEU A 313 28.80 -13.90 -9.38
C LEU A 313 29.74 -13.30 -8.32
N ASP A 314 31.04 -13.32 -8.56
CA ASP A 314 32.04 -12.77 -7.64
C ASP A 314 31.85 -11.26 -7.45
N GLN A 315 31.49 -10.54 -8.53
CA GLN A 315 31.25 -9.10 -8.49
C GLN A 315 29.94 -8.75 -7.78
N ILE A 316 28.89 -9.57 -7.95
CA ILE A 316 27.66 -9.48 -7.15
C ILE A 316 28.01 -9.64 -5.67
N ALA A 317 28.74 -10.68 -5.30
CA ALA A 317 29.09 -10.97 -3.91
C ALA A 317 29.93 -9.84 -3.28
N ALA A 318 30.95 -9.36 -4.00
CA ALA A 318 31.79 -8.26 -3.54
C ALA A 318 31.00 -6.95 -3.36
N SER A 319 30.11 -6.62 -4.30
CA SER A 319 29.26 -5.43 -4.25
C SER A 319 28.24 -5.51 -3.10
N ALA A 320 27.60 -6.68 -2.93
CA ALA A 320 26.65 -6.96 -1.87
C ALA A 320 27.31 -6.90 -0.49
N HIS A 321 28.53 -7.42 -0.35
CA HIS A 321 29.31 -7.27 0.89
C HIS A 321 29.59 -5.80 1.22
N ARG A 322 29.91 -5.00 0.20
CA ARG A 322 30.23 -3.57 0.37
C ARG A 322 29.01 -2.70 0.72
N SER A 323 27.86 -2.96 0.11
CA SER A 323 26.72 -2.02 0.12
C SER A 323 25.34 -2.65 0.30
N ALA A 324 25.28 -3.95 0.59
CA ALA A 324 24.06 -4.77 0.63
C ALA A 324 23.29 -4.84 -0.69
N GLU A 325 23.94 -4.49 -1.80
CA GLU A 325 23.37 -4.40 -3.15
C GLU A 325 24.41 -4.86 -4.19
N PRO A 326 24.02 -5.50 -5.31
CA PRO A 326 22.66 -5.88 -5.66
C PRO A 326 22.22 -7.17 -4.95
N GLY A 327 20.91 -7.34 -4.80
CA GLY A 327 20.30 -8.64 -4.53
C GLY A 327 20.33 -9.57 -5.75
N VAL A 328 19.80 -10.78 -5.59
CA VAL A 328 19.69 -11.77 -6.66
C VAL A 328 18.25 -12.28 -6.74
N ILE A 329 17.70 -12.38 -7.95
CA ILE A 329 16.36 -12.88 -8.22
C ILE A 329 16.46 -14.12 -9.10
N PHE A 330 15.83 -15.21 -8.66
CA PHE A 330 15.84 -16.52 -9.32
C PHE A 330 14.58 -16.69 -10.17
N PHE A 331 14.60 -16.20 -11.41
CA PHE A 331 13.41 -16.20 -12.27
C PHE A 331 13.01 -17.60 -12.72
N ASP A 332 13.96 -18.52 -12.84
CA ASP A 332 13.72 -19.94 -13.05
C ASP A 332 12.87 -20.53 -11.92
N ASN A 333 13.24 -20.29 -10.67
CA ASN A 333 12.51 -20.80 -9.51
C ASN A 333 11.14 -20.11 -9.35
N ILE A 334 11.07 -18.78 -9.57
CA ILE A 334 9.80 -18.04 -9.54
C ILE A 334 8.83 -18.61 -10.59
N ASN A 335 9.30 -18.83 -11.82
CA ASN A 335 8.43 -19.27 -12.91
C ASN A 335 8.09 -20.76 -12.86
N LYS A 336 8.94 -21.60 -12.25
CA LYS A 336 8.60 -22.99 -11.94
C LYS A 336 7.28 -23.14 -11.17
N HIS A 337 6.95 -22.13 -10.35
CA HIS A 337 5.73 -22.09 -9.54
C HIS A 337 4.68 -21.10 -10.06
N ASN A 338 4.87 -20.55 -11.26
CA ASN A 338 3.97 -19.55 -11.83
C ASN A 338 2.72 -20.22 -12.45
N VAL A 339 1.63 -20.23 -11.67
CA VAL A 339 0.34 -20.79 -12.11
C VAL A 339 -0.34 -19.99 -13.24
N LEU A 340 0.11 -18.75 -13.50
CA LEU A 340 -0.49 -17.86 -14.50
C LEU A 340 0.32 -17.77 -15.80
N GLU A 341 1.48 -18.41 -15.91
CA GLU A 341 2.36 -18.31 -17.07
C GLU A 341 1.63 -18.65 -18.38
N LYS A 342 0.92 -19.78 -18.41
CA LYS A 342 0.16 -20.23 -19.58
C LYS A 342 -0.96 -19.26 -19.97
N ALA A 343 -1.63 -18.66 -18.98
CA ALA A 343 -2.73 -17.74 -19.23
C ALA A 343 -2.25 -16.37 -19.72
N ARG A 344 -1.07 -15.94 -19.25
CA ARG A 344 -0.46 -14.66 -19.65
C ARG A 344 0.40 -14.76 -20.91
N GLY A 345 0.85 -15.97 -21.27
CA GLY A 345 1.75 -16.18 -22.41
C GLY A 345 3.18 -15.69 -22.19
N GLU A 346 3.51 -15.26 -20.96
CA GLU A 346 4.82 -14.73 -20.60
C GLU A 346 5.19 -15.06 -19.14
N PRO A 347 6.48 -15.30 -18.85
CA PRO A 347 6.96 -15.52 -17.50
C PRO A 347 6.92 -14.21 -16.68
N LEU A 348 6.95 -14.34 -15.36
CA LEU A 348 7.24 -13.22 -14.45
C LEU A 348 8.70 -12.80 -14.62
N ARG A 349 8.90 -11.50 -14.83
CA ARG A 349 10.19 -10.89 -15.14
C ARG A 349 10.60 -9.79 -14.16
N SER A 350 9.82 -9.52 -13.12
CA SER A 350 10.11 -8.46 -12.15
C SER A 350 9.42 -8.73 -10.82
N THR A 351 9.83 -7.99 -9.78
CA THR A 351 9.28 -8.05 -8.41
C THR A 351 9.09 -6.63 -7.88
N ASN A 352 8.24 -6.43 -6.88
CA ASN A 352 8.09 -5.15 -6.20
C ASN A 352 9.36 -4.78 -5.36
N PRO A 353 9.48 -3.55 -4.81
CA PRO A 353 10.67 -3.08 -4.08
C PRO A 353 11.21 -3.98 -2.95
N CYS A 354 10.37 -4.80 -2.34
CA CYS A 354 10.72 -5.51 -1.11
C CYS A 354 10.61 -7.03 -1.30
N TRP A 355 11.57 -7.75 -0.71
CA TRP A 355 11.45 -9.16 -0.33
C TRP A 355 10.78 -9.33 1.05
N GLY A 356 10.19 -10.50 1.28
CA GLY A 356 9.68 -10.91 2.60
C GLY A 356 10.77 -11.42 3.54
N GLY A 357 10.39 -11.99 4.69
CA GLY A 357 11.32 -12.61 5.64
C GLY A 357 11.75 -14.05 5.33
N GLU A 358 11.25 -14.62 4.23
CA GLU A 358 11.55 -16.00 3.79
C GLU A 358 12.96 -16.23 3.21
N PRO A 359 13.65 -15.25 2.58
CA PRO A 359 15.01 -15.47 2.11
C PRO A 359 15.92 -15.96 3.23
N LYS A 360 16.80 -16.90 2.89
CA LYS A 360 17.67 -17.58 3.84
C LYS A 360 19.09 -17.05 3.76
N VAL A 361 19.74 -16.95 4.91
CA VAL A 361 21.18 -16.77 5.02
C VAL A 361 21.82 -18.10 5.41
N LEU A 362 22.99 -18.41 4.86
CA LEU A 362 23.72 -19.60 5.25
C LEU A 362 24.43 -19.35 6.58
N THR A 363 24.02 -20.07 7.63
CA THR A 363 24.66 -20.04 8.95
C THR A 363 25.54 -21.28 9.13
N LYS A 364 26.33 -21.32 10.21
CA LYS A 364 27.13 -22.50 10.58
C LYS A 364 26.30 -23.79 10.69
N ASP A 365 25.03 -23.65 11.07
CA ASP A 365 24.09 -24.74 11.33
C ASP A 365 23.18 -25.01 10.11
N GLY A 366 23.46 -24.34 8.98
CA GLY A 366 22.70 -24.44 7.73
C GLY A 366 21.89 -23.19 7.39
N PRO A 367 21.09 -23.23 6.31
CA PRO A 367 20.31 -22.08 5.85
C PRO A 367 19.14 -21.73 6.80
N VAL A 368 19.10 -20.50 7.29
CA VAL A 368 18.05 -19.98 8.21
C VAL A 368 17.37 -18.77 7.59
N SER A 369 16.05 -18.67 7.70
CA SER A 369 15.30 -17.53 7.13
C SER A 369 15.52 -16.24 7.92
N PHE A 370 15.43 -15.08 7.26
CA PHE A 370 15.46 -13.79 7.97
C PHE A 370 14.39 -13.67 9.05
N ARG A 371 13.20 -14.26 8.84
CA ARG A 371 12.14 -14.32 9.86
C ARG A 371 12.62 -15.07 11.11
N ASP A 372 13.18 -16.26 10.93
CA ASP A 372 13.60 -17.09 12.05
C ASP A 372 14.79 -16.46 12.79
N LEU A 373 15.70 -15.80 12.06
CA LEU A 373 16.80 -15.04 12.66
C LEU A 373 16.30 -13.87 13.50
N ALA A 374 15.28 -13.14 13.03
CA ALA A 374 14.69 -12.01 13.75
C ALA A 374 13.95 -12.44 15.03
N LEU A 375 13.47 -13.69 15.07
CA LEU A 375 12.85 -14.30 16.26
C LEU A 375 13.85 -15.10 17.10
N GLY A 376 15.08 -15.24 16.61
CA GLY A 376 16.12 -16.11 17.12
C GLY A 376 17.14 -15.39 18.01
N PRO A 377 18.34 -15.97 18.20
CA PRO A 377 19.36 -15.40 19.07
C PRO A 377 19.91 -14.07 18.54
N SER A 378 20.37 -13.22 19.45
CA SER A 378 20.93 -11.88 19.17
C SER A 378 22.28 -11.89 18.43
N GLN A 379 22.88 -13.07 18.25
CA GLN A 379 24.13 -13.26 17.53
C GLN A 379 24.05 -14.52 16.68
N VAL A 380 24.49 -14.42 15.43
CA VAL A 380 24.50 -15.52 14.48
C VAL A 380 25.83 -15.54 13.73
N GLN A 381 26.40 -16.74 13.61
CA GLN A 381 27.58 -17.00 12.79
C GLN A 381 27.14 -17.34 11.37
N VAL A 382 27.62 -16.55 10.41
CA VAL A 382 27.22 -16.62 9.01
C VAL A 382 28.42 -17.10 8.19
N VAL A 383 28.16 -18.00 7.24
CA VAL A 383 29.18 -18.61 6.38
C VAL A 383 29.29 -17.77 5.11
N THR A 384 30.49 -17.26 4.81
CA THR A 384 30.82 -16.73 3.48
C THR A 384 31.68 -17.75 2.73
N ARG A 385 31.99 -17.49 1.46
CA ARG A 385 32.81 -18.38 0.63
C ARG A 385 34.23 -18.58 1.19
N GLU A 386 34.73 -17.62 1.96
CA GLU A 386 36.12 -17.58 2.40
C GLU A 386 36.29 -17.60 3.92
N GLU A 387 35.25 -17.30 4.71
CA GLU A 387 35.37 -17.17 6.16
C GLU A 387 34.04 -17.28 6.93
N MET A 388 34.18 -17.44 8.25
CA MET A 388 33.07 -17.37 9.21
C MET A 388 33.00 -15.96 9.79
N VAL A 389 31.87 -15.27 9.59
CA VAL A 389 31.67 -13.89 10.06
C VAL A 389 30.62 -13.85 11.16
N HIS A 390 30.88 -13.07 12.22
CA HIS A 390 29.94 -12.85 13.31
C HIS A 390 29.02 -11.66 13.00
N TYR A 391 27.71 -11.89 12.99
CA TYR A 391 26.71 -10.83 12.86
C TYR A 391 25.88 -10.70 14.13
N HIS A 392 25.63 -9.44 14.52
CA HIS A 392 24.68 -9.10 15.57
C HIS A 392 23.32 -8.79 14.93
N THR A 393 22.28 -9.49 15.37
CA THR A 393 20.90 -9.15 15.00
C THR A 393 20.45 -8.01 15.94
N VAL A 394 19.85 -6.95 15.35
CA VAL A 394 19.40 -5.74 16.06
C VAL A 394 18.04 -5.96 16.71
#